data_AF-A0A7K4GXW1-F1
#
_entry.id   AF-A0A7K4GXW1-F1
#
_cell.length_a   1.000
_cell.length_b   1.000
_cell.length_c   1.000
_cell.angle_alpha   90.00
_cell.angle_beta   90.00
_cell.angle_gamma   90.00
#
_symmetry.space_group_name_H-M   'P 1'
#
loop_
_entity.id
_entity.type
_entity.pdbx_description
1 polymer ?
#
loop_
_entity_poly.entity_id
_entity_poly.type
_entity_poly.pdbx_seq_one_letter_code
_entity_poly.pdbx_strand_id
1 'polypeptide(L)' 'MDENENDFKEIDFKGNFELSMTEFYKELNKAISTNNIQSIYGLSKIFTRYFVKKLDN' A
#
# COMPACT_ATOMS: atom_id res chain seq x y z
N MET A 1 7.33 2.15 31.12
CA MET A 1 6.93 2.66 29.80
C MET A 1 6.71 1.43 28.97
N ASP A 2 5.45 1.13 28.65
CA ASP A 2 5.06 -0.12 28.01
C ASP A 2 5.60 -0.15 26.58
N GLU A 3 6.42 -1.16 26.31
CA GLU A 3 7.01 -1.48 25.02
C GLU A 3 5.87 -1.93 24.09
N ASN A 4 5.13 -0.97 23.53
CA ASN A 4 4.36 -1.20 22.31
C ASN A 4 5.35 -1.25 21.14
N GLU A 5 6.18 -2.29 21.13
CA GLU A 5 6.64 -2.92 19.90
C GLU A 5 5.40 -3.42 19.17
N ASN A 6 4.65 -2.47 18.60
CA ASN A 6 3.68 -2.76 17.57
C ASN A 6 4.43 -3.60 16.55
N ASP A 7 3.88 -4.76 16.23
CA ASP A 7 4.26 -5.63 15.12
C ASP A 7 4.23 -4.85 13.79
N PHE A 8 5.19 -3.93 13.62
CA PHE A 8 5.44 -3.13 12.45
C PHE A 8 6.06 -4.06 11.41
N LYS A 9 5.25 -4.96 10.88
CA LYS A 9 5.51 -5.57 9.59
C LYS A 9 5.30 -4.47 8.57
N GLU A 10 6.36 -3.67 8.37
CA GLU A 10 6.57 -2.94 7.14
C GLU A 10 6.23 -3.92 6.02
N ILE A 11 5.14 -3.66 5.30
CA ILE A 11 4.71 -4.58 4.26
C ILE A 11 5.83 -4.54 3.23
N ASP A 12 6.72 -5.53 3.29
CA ASP A 12 7.89 -5.64 2.43
C ASP A 12 7.36 -6.01 1.04
N PHE A 13 6.84 -5.00 0.35
CA PHE A 13 6.40 -5.05 -1.04
C PHE A 13 7.64 -5.11 -1.96
N LYS A 14 8.55 -6.04 -1.68
CA LYS A 14 9.66 -6.43 -2.57
C LYS A 14 9.12 -7.40 -3.60
N GLY A 15 8.77 -6.88 -4.76
CA GLY A 15 8.48 -7.69 -5.93
C GLY A 15 7.36 -7.09 -6.74
N ASN A 16 7.73 -6.56 -7.92
CA ASN A 16 6.88 -6.35 -9.09
C ASN A 16 5.37 -6.42 -8.81
N PHE A 17 4.80 -5.29 -8.41
CA PHE A 17 3.36 -5.12 -8.31
C PHE A 17 2.76 -5.13 -9.72
N GLU A 18 2.49 -6.32 -10.26
CA GLU A 18 1.50 -6.53 -11.32
C GLU A 18 0.11 -6.74 -10.70
N LEU A 19 -0.21 -6.04 -9.62
CA LEU A 19 -1.58 -6.03 -9.11
C LEU A 19 -2.44 -5.26 -10.10
N SER A 20 -3.48 -5.92 -10.60
CA SER A 20 -4.44 -5.28 -11.48
C SER A 20 -5.08 -4.09 -10.75
N MET A 21 -5.50 -3.05 -11.48
CA MET A 21 -6.18 -1.89 -10.88
C MET A 21 -7.42 -2.32 -10.07
N THR A 22 -8.11 -3.38 -10.50
CA THR A 22 -9.25 -3.96 -9.78
C THR A 22 -8.86 -4.48 -8.40
N GLU A 23 -7.76 -5.20 -8.28
CA GLU A 23 -7.29 -5.73 -6.99
C GLU A 23 -6.70 -4.61 -6.12
N PHE A 24 -6.04 -3.62 -6.71
CA PHE A 24 -5.60 -2.43 -5.99
C PHE A 24 -6.78 -1.74 -5.27
N TYR A 25 -7.89 -1.50 -5.98
CA TYR A 25 -9.06 -0.87 -5.36
C TYR A 25 -9.73 -1.76 -4.30
N LYS A 26 -9.70 -3.08 -4.45
CA LYS A 26 -10.18 -4.00 -3.39
C LYS A 26 -9.37 -3.84 -2.11
N GLU A 27 -8.04 -3.86 -2.21
CA GLU A 27 -7.16 -3.70 -1.05
C GLU A 27 -7.27 -2.31 -0.44
N LEU A 28 -7.43 -1.26 -1.26
CA LEU A 28 -7.66 0.10 -0.77
C LEU A 28 -8.98 0.21 0.00
N ASN A 29 -10.07 -0.33 -0.55
CA ASN A 29 -11.37 -0.32 0.12
C ASN A 29 -11.33 -1.07 1.45
N LYS A 30 -10.61 -2.19 1.50
CA LYS A 30 -10.38 -2.95 2.73
C LYS A 30 -9.55 -2.15 3.75
N ALA A 31 -8.51 -1.47 3.29
CA ALA A 31 -7.67 -0.64 4.16
C ALA A 31 -8.47 0.55 4.74
N ILE A 32 -9.32 1.18 3.93
CA ILE A 32 -10.21 2.26 4.38
C ILE A 32 -11.25 1.74 5.37
N SER A 33 -11.92 0.63 5.06
CA SER A 33 -12.97 0.09 5.93
C SER A 33 -12.45 -0.40 7.28
N THR A 34 -11.17 -0.78 7.34
CA THR A 34 -10.48 -1.19 8.58
C THR A 34 -9.70 -0.05 9.25
N ASN A 35 -9.79 1.18 8.73
CA ASN A 35 -9.01 2.34 9.18
C ASN A 35 -7.49 2.05 9.28
N ASN A 36 -6.98 1.20 8.39
CA ASN A 36 -5.59 0.79 8.34
C ASN A 36 -4.76 1.84 7.58
N ILE A 37 -4.38 2.90 8.30
CA ILE A 37 -3.62 4.03 7.77
C ILE A 37 -2.29 3.60 7.13
N GLN A 38 -1.63 2.58 7.68
CA GLN A 38 -0.37 2.06 7.13
C GLN A 38 -0.56 1.47 5.73
N SER A 39 -1.61 0.68 5.54
CA SER A 39 -1.95 0.08 4.25
C SER A 39 -2.37 1.15 3.24
N ILE A 40 -3.15 2.15 3.66
CA ILE A 40 -3.51 3.30 2.81
C ILE A 40 -2.25 4.03 2.33
N TYR A 41 -1.32 4.29 3.22
CA TYR A 41 -0.04 4.93 2.89
C TYR A 41 0.77 4.08 1.90
N GLY A 42 0.92 2.78 2.16
CA GLY A 42 1.60 1.85 1.25
C GLY A 42 0.98 1.83 -0.16
N LEU A 43 -0.35 1.73 -0.23
CA LEU A 43 -1.09 1.72 -1.49
C LEU A 43 -0.97 3.06 -2.25
N SER A 44 -1.01 4.20 -1.55
CA SER A 44 -0.81 5.52 -2.19
C SER A 44 0.55 5.68 -2.87
N LYS A 45 1.62 5.14 -2.25
CA LYS A 45 2.97 5.13 -2.85
C LYS A 45 3.02 4.29 -4.11
N ILE A 46 2.36 3.12 -4.10
CA ILE A 46 2.31 2.21 -5.25
C ILE A 46 1.57 2.87 -6.41
N PHE A 47 0.39 3.44 -6.14
CA PHE A 47 -0.38 4.18 -7.13
C PHE A 47 0.46 5.31 -7.75
N THR A 48 1.08 6.13 -6.92
CA THR A 48 1.91 7.25 -7.38
C THR A 48 3.08 6.75 -8.25
N ARG A 49 3.80 5.71 -7.84
CA ARG A 49 4.89 5.14 -8.65
C ARG A 49 4.41 4.60 -9.99
N TYR A 50 3.25 3.94 -10.03
CA TYR A 50 2.68 3.43 -11.27
C TYR A 50 2.35 4.56 -12.25
N PHE A 51 1.70 5.62 -11.78
CA PHE A 51 1.33 6.76 -12.62
C PHE A 51 2.53 7.62 -13.04
N VAL A 52 3.49 7.85 -12.14
CA VAL A 52 4.72 8.60 -12.47
C VAL A 52 5.58 7.84 -13.47
N LYS A 53 5.78 6.53 -13.32
CA LYS A 53 6.51 5.72 -14.32
C LYS A 53 5.85 5.74 -15.71
N LYS A 54 4.54 5.98 -15.78
CA LYS A 54 3.82 6.14 -17.04
C LYS A 54 4.03 7.50 -17.71
N LEU A 55 4.53 8.51 -16.99
CA LEU A 55 4.83 9.83 -17.53
C LEU A 55 6.23 9.94 -18.15
N ASP A 56 7.16 9.04 -17.78
CA ASP A 56 8.53 8.97 -18.33
C ASP A 56 8.64 8.14 -19.62
N ASN A 57 7.52 7.68 -20.20
CA ASN A 57 7.41 7.03 -21.52
C ASN A 57 6.57 7.90 -22.47
#